data_AF-A0A4W5L3S9-F1
#
_entry.id   AF-A0A4W5L3S9-F1
#
_cell.length_a   1.000
_cell.length_b   1.000
_cell.length_c   1.000
_cell.angle_alpha   90.00
_cell.angle_beta   90.00
_cell.angle_gamma   90.00
#
_symmetry.space_group_name_H-M   'P 1'
#
loop_
_entity.id
_entity.type
_entity.pdbx_description
1 polymer ?
#
loop_
_entity_poly.entity_id
_entity_poly.type
_entity_poly.pdbx_seq_one_letter_code
_entity_poly.pdbx_strand_id
1 'polypeptide(L)'
;MTWAETDSIPRGISRERSHLLFSSSFQRWRTSKSTTHLTMAEGEPQVQFKLVLVGDGGTGKTTFVKRHLTGEFEKKYVATLGVEVHPLVFHTNRGAIKYNVWDTAGQEKFGGLRDGYYIQAQCAIIMFDVTSRVTYKNVPNWHRDLVRVCENIPIVLCGNKVDIKDRKVKAKSIVFHRKKNLQYYDISAKSNYNFEKPFLWLARKLIGDPNLEFVAMPALAPPEILMDPSLAAQYEHDLKVSRTIVSQHG
;
A
#
# COMPACT_ATOMS: atom_id res chain seq x y z
N MET A 1 -7.94 -50.56 -37.92
CA MET A 1 -6.64 -49.86 -37.78
C MET A 1 -6.17 -49.55 -39.19
N THR A 2 -6.35 -48.30 -39.60
CA THR A 2 -6.24 -47.83 -40.98
C THR A 2 -4.87 -47.23 -41.27
N TRP A 3 -4.54 -47.29 -42.56
CA TRP A 3 -3.28 -47.09 -43.24
C TRP A 3 -2.83 -45.63 -43.40
N ALA A 4 -1.59 -45.51 -43.87
CA ALA A 4 -0.76 -44.34 -44.11
C ALA A 4 -1.17 -43.42 -45.29
N GLU A 5 -0.47 -42.28 -45.31
CA GLU A 5 -0.27 -41.17 -46.29
C GLU A 5 -0.82 -41.28 -47.73
N THR A 6 -1.25 -40.13 -48.28
CA THR A 6 -0.91 -39.68 -49.64
C THR A 6 -1.28 -38.19 -49.86
N ASP A 7 -0.39 -37.48 -50.57
CA ASP A 7 -0.55 -36.15 -51.18
C ASP A 7 -1.67 -36.08 -52.22
N SER A 8 -2.30 -34.90 -52.41
CA SER A 8 -2.50 -34.27 -53.74
C SER A 8 -3.31 -32.95 -53.73
N ILE A 9 -2.87 -32.03 -54.59
CA ILE A 9 -3.37 -30.67 -54.89
C ILE A 9 -4.60 -30.71 -55.83
N PRO A 10 -5.46 -29.68 -55.85
CA PRO A 10 -5.73 -29.02 -57.15
C PRO A 10 -5.68 -27.48 -57.15
N ARG A 11 -5.48 -26.93 -58.36
CA ARG A 11 -5.19 -25.54 -58.73
C ARG A 11 -6.43 -24.78 -59.25
N GLY A 12 -6.41 -23.44 -59.15
CA GLY A 12 -6.99 -22.48 -60.10
C GLY A 12 -8.41 -21.95 -59.77
N ILE A 13 -8.85 -20.70 -60.01
CA ILE A 13 -8.47 -19.65 -60.99
C ILE A 13 -9.05 -18.26 -60.55
N SER A 14 -8.24 -17.20 -60.75
CA SER A 14 -8.53 -15.81 -61.18
C SER A 14 -9.37 -14.78 -60.39
N ARG A 15 -8.62 -13.73 -59.98
CA ARG A 15 -8.80 -12.26 -60.15
C ARG A 15 -10.17 -11.58 -59.88
N GLU A 16 -10.11 -10.60 -58.98
CA GLU A 16 -10.58 -9.24 -59.28
C GLU A 16 -9.71 -8.20 -58.56
N ARG A 17 -9.35 -7.13 -59.29
CA ARG A 17 -8.64 -5.94 -58.79
C ARG A 17 -9.69 -4.84 -58.56
N SER A 18 -9.59 -4.12 -57.46
CA SER A 18 -9.97 -2.70 -57.41
C SER A 18 -9.06 -1.97 -56.43
N HIS A 19 -8.70 -0.75 -56.82
CA HIS A 19 -7.59 0.07 -56.37
C HIS A 19 -8.04 1.12 -55.33
N LEU A 20 -7.06 1.62 -54.53
CA LEU A 20 -6.96 3.00 -53.97
C LEU A 20 -7.89 3.32 -52.76
N LEU A 21 -7.49 3.90 -51.62
CA LEU A 21 -6.33 4.67 -51.11
C LEU A 21 -6.30 4.54 -49.56
N PHE A 22 -5.14 4.66 -48.90
CA PHE A 22 -4.94 5.63 -47.80
C PHE A 22 -3.46 5.69 -47.37
N SER A 23 -2.84 6.84 -47.66
CA SER A 23 -1.89 7.60 -46.84
C SER A 23 -0.64 6.92 -46.25
N SER A 24 0.48 7.15 -46.95
CA SER A 24 1.86 7.04 -46.48
C SER A 24 2.23 8.12 -45.47
N SER A 25 2.64 7.74 -44.25
CA SER A 25 3.47 8.59 -43.36
C SER A 25 4.29 7.81 -42.33
N PHE A 26 4.64 6.55 -42.62
CA PHE A 26 5.40 5.72 -41.69
C PHE A 26 6.57 5.01 -42.39
N GLN A 27 7.54 5.76 -42.93
CA GLN A 27 8.95 5.33 -42.99
C GLN A 27 9.86 6.38 -43.65
N ARG A 28 10.56 7.18 -42.83
CA ARG A 28 11.98 7.50 -43.03
C ARG A 28 12.53 8.38 -41.90
N TRP A 29 13.31 7.79 -41.00
CA TRP A 29 14.64 8.31 -40.67
C TRP A 29 15.45 7.20 -39.98
N ARG A 30 16.44 6.67 -40.70
CA ARG A 30 17.59 5.96 -40.13
C ARG A 30 18.71 6.99 -40.08
N THR A 31 19.28 7.26 -38.90
CA THR A 31 20.74 7.36 -38.67
C THR A 31 21.05 7.73 -37.21
N SER A 32 21.96 6.91 -36.64
CA SER A 32 22.90 7.21 -35.55
C SER A 32 22.35 7.77 -34.23
N LYS A 33 22.18 6.90 -33.23
CA LYS A 33 22.78 7.12 -31.90
C LYS A 33 23.27 5.78 -31.35
N SER A 34 24.53 5.77 -30.95
CA SER A 34 25.19 4.70 -30.22
C SER A 34 24.30 4.23 -29.07
N THR A 35 23.96 2.95 -29.07
CA THR A 35 23.38 2.27 -27.91
C THR A 35 24.48 2.13 -26.87
N THR A 36 24.71 3.17 -26.08
CA THR A 36 25.21 2.96 -24.72
C THR A 36 24.10 2.24 -23.98
N HIS A 37 24.26 0.93 -23.80
CA HIS A 37 23.56 0.21 -22.75
C HIS A 37 23.95 0.87 -21.43
N LEU A 38 23.15 1.85 -20.98
CA LEU A 38 23.11 2.25 -19.59
C LEU A 38 22.41 1.10 -18.87
N THR A 39 23.16 0.05 -18.55
CA THR A 39 22.87 -0.76 -17.38
C THR A 39 22.98 0.19 -16.20
N MET A 40 21.87 0.83 -15.80
CA MET A 40 21.80 1.44 -14.49
C MET A 40 21.95 0.27 -13.51
N ALA A 41 23.12 0.20 -12.88
CA ALA A 41 23.25 -0.57 -11.65
C ALA A 41 22.16 -0.01 -10.71
N GLU A 42 21.15 -0.82 -10.41
CA GLU A 42 20.19 -0.51 -9.35
C GLU A 42 20.98 -0.51 -8.03
N GLY A 43 21.59 0.63 -7.72
CA GLY A 43 22.14 0.88 -6.41
C GLY A 43 21.01 0.84 -5.38
N GLU A 44 21.30 0.28 -4.21
CA GLU A 44 20.43 0.39 -3.04
C GLU A 44 19.90 1.83 -2.89
N PRO A 45 18.59 2.05 -2.67
CA PRO A 45 18.06 3.37 -2.38
C PRO A 45 18.84 3.99 -1.22
N GLN A 46 19.48 5.15 -1.46
CA GLN A 46 20.32 5.80 -0.45
C GLN A 46 19.53 6.24 0.78
N VAL A 47 18.21 6.43 0.64
CA VAL A 47 17.32 6.84 1.73
C VAL A 47 16.45 5.66 2.17
N GLN A 48 16.69 5.19 3.39
CA GLN A 48 15.93 4.11 4.00
C GLN A 48 15.48 4.43 5.42
N PHE A 49 14.28 3.98 5.76
CA PHE A 49 13.68 4.18 7.07
C PHE A 49 13.22 2.86 7.67
N LYS A 50 13.51 2.65 8.96
CA LYS A 50 12.87 1.60 9.75
C LYS A 50 11.44 2.03 10.09
N LEU A 51 10.46 1.28 9.58
CA LEU A 51 9.04 1.45 9.89
C LEU A 51 8.57 0.28 10.74
N VAL A 52 8.04 0.55 11.93
CA VAL A 52 7.40 -0.50 12.75
C VAL A 52 5.90 -0.52 12.51
N LEU A 53 5.35 -1.69 12.20
CA LEU A 53 3.93 -1.90 11.96
C LEU A 53 3.34 -2.73 13.10
N VAL A 54 2.51 -2.09 13.92
CA VAL A 54 1.98 -2.66 15.17
C VAL A 54 0.46 -2.61 15.22
N GLY A 55 -0.13 -3.39 16.13
CA GLY A 55 -1.58 -3.49 16.30
C GLY A 55 -2.01 -4.93 16.59
N ASP A 56 -3.24 -5.09 17.07
CA ASP A 56 -3.80 -6.39 17.45
C ASP A 56 -3.70 -7.42 16.32
N GLY A 57 -3.66 -8.70 16.69
CA GLY A 57 -3.72 -9.81 15.75
C GLY A 57 -5.01 -9.78 14.92
N GLY A 58 -4.91 -10.16 13.65
CA GLY A 58 -6.07 -10.17 12.74
C GLY A 58 -6.51 -8.81 12.20
N THR A 59 -5.85 -7.71 12.56
CA THR A 59 -6.15 -6.37 12.02
C THR A 59 -5.78 -6.20 10.54
N GLY A 60 -4.91 -7.06 10.00
CA GLY A 60 -4.53 -7.10 8.58
C GLY A 60 -3.15 -6.51 8.26
N LYS A 61 -2.25 -6.42 9.24
CA LYS A 61 -0.87 -5.89 9.09
C LYS A 61 -0.07 -6.62 8.01
N THR A 62 0.08 -7.93 8.14
CA THR A 62 0.79 -8.77 7.16
C THR A 62 0.16 -8.69 5.77
N THR A 63 -1.16 -8.71 5.67
CA THR A 63 -1.87 -8.54 4.39
C THR A 63 -1.57 -7.18 3.78
N PHE A 64 -1.56 -6.10 4.57
CA PHE A 64 -1.22 -4.76 4.11
C PHE A 64 0.21 -4.65 3.60
N VAL A 65 1.17 -5.33 4.24
CA VAL A 65 2.59 -5.34 3.81
C VAL A 65 2.78 -6.19 2.56
N LYS A 66 2.33 -7.44 2.58
CA LYS A 66 2.45 -8.37 1.43
C LYS A 66 1.81 -7.79 0.18
N ARG A 67 0.67 -7.12 0.33
CA ARG A 67 -0.04 -6.48 -0.77
C ARG A 67 0.75 -5.31 -1.40
N HIS A 68 1.61 -4.61 -0.65
CA HIS A 68 2.57 -3.66 -1.23
C HIS A 68 3.78 -4.35 -1.87
N LEU A 69 4.19 -5.51 -1.35
CA LEU A 69 5.39 -6.21 -1.79
C LEU A 69 5.18 -7.01 -3.08
N THR A 70 4.16 -7.87 -3.10
CA THR A 70 3.89 -8.81 -4.21
C THR A 70 2.65 -8.44 -5.00
N GLY A 71 1.86 -7.48 -4.51
CA GLY A 71 0.54 -7.20 -5.05
C GLY A 71 -0.52 -8.24 -4.66
N GLU A 72 -0.18 -9.37 -4.07
CA GLU A 72 -1.14 -10.44 -3.77
C GLU A 72 -1.94 -10.17 -2.49
N PHE A 73 -3.18 -10.64 -2.46
CA PHE A 73 -4.02 -10.60 -1.27
C PHE A 73 -4.04 -11.98 -0.60
N GLU A 74 -3.50 -12.04 0.62
CA GLU A 74 -3.51 -13.25 1.42
C GLU A 74 -4.88 -13.44 2.08
N LYS A 75 -5.66 -14.42 1.62
CA LYS A 75 -6.99 -14.74 2.19
C LYS A 75 -6.91 -15.50 3.51
N LYS A 76 -5.85 -16.28 3.72
CA LYS A 76 -5.70 -17.12 4.90
C LYS A 76 -5.01 -16.34 6.01
N TYR A 77 -5.67 -16.26 7.16
CA TYR A 77 -4.99 -15.73 8.35
C TYR A 77 -3.98 -16.76 8.85
N VAL A 78 -2.70 -16.43 8.72
CA VAL A 78 -1.60 -17.09 9.41
C VAL A 78 -1.01 -16.06 10.37
N ALA A 79 -0.97 -16.37 11.66
CA ALA A 79 -0.43 -15.46 12.65
C ALA A 79 1.09 -15.33 12.44
N THR A 80 1.60 -14.10 12.35
CA THR A 80 3.03 -13.80 12.33
C THR A 80 3.67 -14.34 13.61
N LEU A 81 4.82 -14.98 13.49
CA LEU A 81 5.63 -15.43 14.62
C LEU A 81 6.78 -14.43 14.82
N GLY A 82 6.70 -13.63 15.89
CA GLY A 82 7.72 -12.62 16.19
C GLY A 82 7.63 -11.41 15.24
N VAL A 83 8.59 -11.28 14.33
CA VAL A 83 8.67 -10.16 13.38
C VAL A 83 9.16 -10.65 12.01
N GLU A 84 8.57 -10.13 10.94
CA GLU A 84 9.07 -10.26 9.58
C GLU A 84 9.45 -8.88 9.05
N VAL A 85 10.60 -8.77 8.36
CA VAL A 85 11.08 -7.51 7.79
C VAL A 85 10.93 -7.53 6.29
N HIS A 86 10.17 -6.56 5.77
CA HIS A 86 9.83 -6.44 4.35
C HIS A 86 10.34 -5.10 3.79
N PRO A 87 11.28 -5.10 2.83
CA PRO A 87 11.72 -3.88 2.18
C PRO A 87 10.68 -3.42 1.14
N LEU A 88 10.08 -2.25 1.35
CA LEU A 88 9.16 -1.62 0.41
C LEU A 88 9.78 -0.37 -0.20
N VAL A 89 9.90 -0.32 -1.53
CA VAL A 89 10.49 0.82 -2.25
C VAL A 89 9.39 1.64 -2.91
N PHE A 90 9.39 2.95 -2.64
CA PHE A 90 8.48 3.93 -3.24
C PHE A 90 9.28 4.93 -4.06
N HIS A 91 8.88 5.15 -5.31
CA HIS A 91 9.53 6.12 -6.19
C HIS A 91 8.83 7.48 -6.04
N THR A 92 9.60 8.51 -5.68
CA THR A 92 9.09 9.86 -5.44
C THR A 92 9.67 10.86 -6.43
N ASN A 93 9.10 12.06 -6.46
CA ASN A 93 9.67 13.22 -7.16
C ASN A 93 10.98 13.76 -6.53
N ARG A 94 11.53 13.08 -5.50
CA ARG A 94 12.82 13.33 -4.85
C ARG A 94 13.75 12.12 -4.88
N GLY A 95 13.41 11.08 -5.65
CA GLY A 95 14.14 9.81 -5.69
C GLY A 95 13.44 8.67 -4.94
N ALA A 96 14.08 7.51 -4.90
CA ALA A 96 13.52 6.32 -4.25
C ALA A 96 13.67 6.39 -2.72
N ILE A 97 12.60 6.02 -2.01
CA ILE A 97 12.60 5.86 -0.55
C ILE A 97 12.31 4.39 -0.24
N LYS A 98 13.12 3.77 0.62
CA LYS A 98 12.90 2.41 1.11
C LYS A 98 12.36 2.44 2.54
N TYR A 99 11.23 1.78 2.79
CA TYR A 99 10.78 1.44 4.13
C TYR A 99 11.14 -0.01 4.42
N ASN A 100 12.02 -0.24 5.40
CA ASN A 100 12.19 -1.55 5.99
C ASN A 100 11.06 -1.74 7.00
N VAL A 101 9.98 -2.39 6.57
CA VAL A 101 8.76 -2.57 7.37
C VAL A 101 8.91 -3.79 8.27
N TRP A 102 8.93 -3.55 9.57
CA TRP A 102 8.94 -4.57 10.61
C TRP A 102 7.47 -4.91 10.93
N ASP A 103 6.94 -5.92 10.24
CA ASP A 103 5.61 -6.48 10.50
C ASP A 103 5.65 -7.31 11.78
N THR A 104 5.13 -6.76 12.87
CA THR A 104 5.13 -7.45 14.15
C THR A 104 3.93 -8.36 14.26
N ALA A 105 4.10 -9.47 14.97
CA ALA A 105 2.97 -10.20 15.51
C ALA A 105 2.05 -9.24 16.31
N GLY A 106 0.76 -9.58 16.38
CA GLY A 106 -0.23 -8.81 17.14
C GLY A 106 -0.85 -9.62 18.27
N GLN A 107 -0.32 -10.81 18.53
CA GLN A 107 -0.86 -11.83 19.44
C GLN A 107 0.04 -12.04 20.66
N GLU A 108 1.24 -11.46 20.67
CA GLU A 108 2.21 -11.71 21.73
C GLU A 108 1.70 -11.15 23.06
N LYS A 109 1.42 -12.07 23.99
CA LYS A 109 0.86 -11.74 25.32
C LYS A 109 1.94 -11.23 26.29
N PHE A 110 3.20 -11.26 25.89
CA PHE A 110 4.36 -10.97 26.76
C PHE A 110 5.16 -9.79 26.20
N GLY A 111 5.03 -8.63 26.85
CA GLY A 111 5.55 -7.33 26.39
C GLY A 111 7.08 -7.19 26.34
N GLY A 112 7.86 -8.15 26.84
CA GLY A 112 9.32 -8.01 26.94
C GLY A 112 10.09 -8.11 25.62
N LEU A 113 9.68 -8.99 24.69
CA LEU A 113 10.34 -9.14 23.37
C LEU A 113 9.94 -8.03 22.38
N ARG A 114 8.84 -7.31 22.65
CA ARG A 114 8.31 -6.24 21.77
C ARG A 114 9.21 -5.01 21.75
N ASP A 115 9.74 -4.62 22.90
CA ASP A 115 10.54 -3.38 23.04
C ASP A 115 11.79 -3.43 22.11
N GLY A 116 12.40 -4.62 21.97
CA GLY A 116 13.55 -4.82 21.09
C GLY A 116 13.25 -4.57 19.61
N TYR A 117 12.02 -4.83 19.15
CA TYR A 117 11.64 -4.56 17.76
C TYR A 117 11.48 -3.06 17.49
N TYR A 118 11.18 -2.26 18.51
CA TYR A 118 10.96 -0.82 18.35
C TYR A 118 12.26 -0.03 18.27
N ILE A 119 13.35 -0.51 18.88
CA ILE A 119 14.65 0.19 18.94
C ILE A 119 15.04 0.75 17.56
N GLN A 120 15.37 2.05 17.51
CA GLN A 120 15.75 2.78 16.29
C GLN A 120 14.68 2.83 15.19
N ALA A 121 13.40 2.59 15.51
CA ALA A 121 12.33 2.92 14.58
C ALA A 121 12.36 4.42 14.27
N GLN A 122 12.21 4.77 12.99
CA GLN A 122 12.18 6.16 12.53
C GLN A 122 10.75 6.62 12.25
N CYS A 123 9.83 5.68 12.04
CA CYS A 123 8.41 5.93 11.87
C CYS A 123 7.59 4.71 12.24
N ALA A 124 6.27 4.89 12.39
CA ALA A 124 5.39 3.77 12.70
C ALA A 124 4.00 3.88 12.07
N ILE A 125 3.37 2.71 11.91
CA ILE A 125 1.96 2.56 11.63
C ILE A 125 1.34 1.74 12.76
N ILE A 126 0.29 2.29 13.39
CA ILE A 126 -0.56 1.56 14.32
C ILE A 126 -1.84 1.19 13.58
N MET A 127 -2.16 -0.10 13.48
CA MET A 127 -3.33 -0.58 12.75
C MET A 127 -4.38 -1.13 13.70
N PHE A 128 -5.65 -0.83 13.41
CA PHE A 128 -6.81 -1.47 14.01
C PHE A 128 -7.82 -1.87 12.94
N ASP A 129 -8.79 -2.68 13.33
CA ASP A 129 -9.85 -3.18 12.46
C ASP A 129 -11.16 -2.43 12.75
N VAL A 130 -11.73 -1.75 11.75
CA VAL A 130 -12.97 -0.97 11.94
C VAL A 130 -14.19 -1.83 12.25
N THR A 131 -14.12 -3.14 12.03
CA THR A 131 -15.16 -4.12 12.37
C THR A 131 -15.03 -4.65 13.80
N SER A 132 -13.92 -4.36 14.49
CA SER A 132 -13.64 -4.89 15.82
C SER A 132 -13.28 -3.79 16.83
N ARG A 133 -14.24 -3.43 17.69
CA ARG A 133 -14.07 -2.34 18.68
C ARG A 133 -12.91 -2.55 19.64
N VAL A 134 -12.61 -3.81 20.00
CA VAL A 134 -11.52 -4.13 20.93
C VAL A 134 -10.17 -3.70 20.36
N THR A 135 -9.96 -3.85 19.06
CA THR A 135 -8.69 -3.48 18.42
C THR A 135 -8.43 -1.98 18.51
N TYR A 136 -9.48 -1.15 18.35
CA TYR A 136 -9.37 0.29 18.56
C TYR A 136 -9.18 0.66 20.04
N LYS A 137 -9.84 -0.04 20.97
CA LYS A 137 -9.65 0.15 22.42
C LYS A 137 -8.20 -0.12 22.85
N ASN A 138 -7.48 -0.99 22.15
CA ASN A 138 -6.09 -1.35 22.43
C ASN A 138 -5.05 -0.41 21.79
N VAL A 139 -5.44 0.47 20.84
CA VAL A 139 -4.53 1.45 20.20
C VAL A 139 -3.71 2.28 21.22
N PRO A 140 -4.28 2.78 22.33
CA PRO A 140 -3.51 3.51 23.34
C PRO A 140 -2.38 2.70 23.97
N ASN A 141 -2.55 1.38 24.13
CA ASN A 141 -1.52 0.50 24.67
C ASN A 141 -0.36 0.38 23.68
N TRP A 142 -0.66 0.06 22.41
CA TRP A 142 0.35 0.01 21.35
C TRP A 142 1.12 1.31 21.20
N HIS A 143 0.41 2.44 21.23
CA HIS A 143 1.05 3.75 21.20
C HIS A 143 1.96 3.97 22.41
N ARG A 144 1.49 3.68 23.64
CA ARG A 144 2.28 3.86 24.86
C ARG A 144 3.57 3.05 24.81
N ASP A 145 3.48 1.78 24.42
CA ASP A 145 4.62 0.88 24.39
C ASP A 145 5.64 1.33 23.32
N LEU A 146 5.16 1.81 22.18
CA LEU A 146 5.99 2.36 21.11
C LEU A 146 6.72 3.65 21.52
N VAL A 147 6.00 4.64 22.08
CA VAL A 147 6.62 5.91 22.49
C VAL A 147 7.54 5.79 23.71
N ARG A 148 7.41 4.71 24.49
CA ARG A 148 8.35 4.37 25.57
C ARG A 148 9.74 4.02 25.03
N VAL A 149 9.84 3.51 23.80
CA VAL A 149 11.12 3.13 23.17
C VAL A 149 11.57 4.17 22.14
N CYS A 150 10.64 4.76 21.40
CA CYS A 150 10.92 5.72 20.35
C CYS A 150 10.14 7.01 20.57
N GLU A 151 10.81 8.00 21.17
CA GLU A 151 10.24 9.32 21.36
C GLU A 151 10.20 10.10 20.04
N ASN A 152 9.13 10.86 19.83
CA ASN A 152 9.01 11.86 18.75
C ASN A 152 9.11 11.37 17.29
N ILE A 153 8.86 10.09 17.01
CA ILE A 153 8.78 9.60 15.63
C ILE A 153 7.40 9.89 15.00
N PRO A 154 7.31 10.14 13.69
CA PRO A 154 6.03 10.25 13.00
C PRO A 154 5.27 8.92 13.01
N ILE A 155 4.02 8.95 13.47
CA ILE A 155 3.14 7.79 13.58
C ILE A 155 1.83 8.04 12.82
N VAL A 156 1.41 7.05 12.04
CA VAL A 156 0.09 7.03 11.39
C VAL A 156 -0.81 5.99 12.06
N LEU A 157 -2.04 6.38 12.35
CA LEU A 157 -3.11 5.48 12.79
C LEU A 157 -3.95 5.05 11.57
N CYS A 158 -4.08 3.75 11.36
CA CYS A 158 -4.83 3.19 10.24
C CYS A 158 -6.03 2.36 10.74
N GLY A 159 -7.23 2.71 10.29
CA GLY A 159 -8.43 1.89 10.45
C GLY A 159 -8.63 1.03 9.21
N ASN A 160 -8.31 -0.25 9.29
CA ASN A 160 -8.37 -1.19 8.17
C ASN A 160 -9.75 -1.86 8.05
N LYS A 161 -10.00 -2.49 6.89
CA LYS A 161 -11.20 -3.25 6.52
C LYS A 161 -12.46 -2.41 6.34
N VAL A 162 -12.31 -1.17 5.86
CA VAL A 162 -13.46 -0.29 5.58
C VAL A 162 -14.34 -0.79 4.44
N ASP A 163 -13.88 -1.75 3.66
CA ASP A 163 -14.68 -2.46 2.66
C ASP A 163 -15.83 -3.28 3.26
N ILE A 164 -15.77 -3.61 4.55
CA ILE A 164 -16.83 -4.34 5.24
C ILE A 164 -17.92 -3.35 5.67
N LYS A 165 -19.15 -3.58 5.19
CA LYS A 165 -20.32 -2.71 5.46
C LYS A 165 -20.66 -2.60 6.95
N ASP A 166 -20.50 -3.68 7.71
CA ASP A 166 -20.81 -3.72 9.15
C ASP A 166 -19.69 -3.08 10.02
N ARG A 167 -19.42 -1.80 9.77
CA ARG A 167 -18.41 -1.01 10.47
C ARG A 167 -18.84 -0.74 11.92
N LYS A 168 -18.07 -1.25 12.89
CA LYS A 168 -18.32 -1.10 14.34
C LYS A 168 -17.66 0.13 14.96
N VAL A 169 -16.54 0.58 14.40
CA VAL A 169 -15.76 1.76 14.85
C VAL A 169 -15.95 2.88 13.84
N LYS A 170 -16.87 3.80 14.13
CA LYS A 170 -17.24 4.91 13.22
C LYS A 170 -16.29 6.12 13.39
N ALA A 171 -16.21 6.97 12.37
CA ALA A 171 -15.39 8.19 12.38
C ALA A 171 -15.51 9.01 13.69
N LYS A 172 -16.74 9.20 14.18
CA LYS A 172 -17.02 9.94 15.44
C LYS A 172 -16.34 9.35 16.67
N SER A 173 -16.09 8.05 16.71
CA SER A 173 -15.42 7.36 17.84
C SER A 173 -13.89 7.42 17.76
N ILE A 174 -13.34 7.77 16.58
CA ILE A 174 -11.91 7.72 16.32
C ILE A 174 -11.28 9.07 16.69
N VAL A 175 -11.07 9.28 17.99
CA VAL A 175 -10.53 10.54 18.54
C VAL A 175 -9.08 10.45 19.01
N PHE A 176 -8.51 9.24 19.12
CA PHE A 176 -7.18 9.03 19.71
C PHE A 176 -6.08 9.79 18.96
N HIS A 177 -6.14 9.77 17.62
CA HIS A 177 -5.17 10.46 16.77
C HIS A 177 -5.07 11.96 17.10
N ARG A 178 -6.16 12.63 17.51
CA ARG A 178 -6.13 14.06 17.87
C ARG A 178 -5.45 14.29 19.19
N LYS A 179 -5.75 13.46 20.19
CA LYS A 179 -5.14 13.53 21.53
C LYS A 179 -3.62 13.37 21.49
N LYS A 180 -3.09 12.69 20.47
CA LYS A 180 -1.67 12.41 20.30
C LYS A 180 -1.04 13.06 19.06
N ASN A 181 -1.77 13.94 18.37
CA ASN A 181 -1.33 14.60 17.14
C ASN A 181 -0.82 13.64 16.04
N LEU A 182 -1.51 12.52 15.84
CA LEU A 182 -1.24 11.52 14.82
C LEU A 182 -2.08 11.77 13.58
N GLN A 183 -1.56 11.35 12.42
CA GLN A 183 -2.36 11.28 11.21
C GLN A 183 -3.28 10.04 11.25
N TYR A 184 -4.49 10.17 10.73
CA TYR A 184 -5.44 9.07 10.59
C TYR A 184 -5.84 8.83 9.14
N TYR A 185 -5.94 7.55 8.73
CA TYR A 185 -6.53 7.12 7.48
C TYR A 185 -7.46 5.91 7.65
N ASP A 186 -8.62 5.96 7.00
CA ASP A 186 -9.40 4.78 6.65
C ASP A 186 -8.71 4.07 5.48
N ILE A 187 -8.43 2.78 5.61
CA ILE A 187 -7.78 1.97 4.56
C ILE A 187 -8.51 0.64 4.34
N SER A 188 -8.30 0.04 3.18
CA SER A 188 -8.67 -1.36 2.94
C SER A 188 -7.57 -2.04 2.14
N ALA A 189 -6.88 -2.99 2.78
CA ALA A 189 -5.90 -3.83 2.11
C ALA A 189 -6.50 -4.71 1.00
N LYS A 190 -7.82 -4.98 1.08
CA LYS A 190 -8.52 -5.85 0.12
C LYS A 190 -8.90 -5.13 -1.18
N SER A 191 -9.26 -3.84 -1.07
CA SER A 191 -9.66 -3.00 -2.20
C SER A 191 -8.58 -2.01 -2.66
N ASN A 192 -7.42 -2.00 -2.00
CA ASN A 192 -6.36 -1.00 -2.16
C ASN A 192 -6.83 0.44 -1.85
N TYR A 193 -7.94 0.64 -1.12
CA TYR A 193 -8.43 1.97 -0.76
C TYR A 193 -7.47 2.68 0.20
N ASN A 194 -7.04 3.90 -0.17
CA ASN A 194 -6.09 4.75 0.56
C ASN A 194 -4.75 4.06 0.93
N PHE A 195 -4.37 3.04 0.17
CA PHE A 195 -3.31 2.11 0.53
C PHE A 195 -1.93 2.77 0.68
N GLU A 196 -1.62 3.74 -0.19
CA GLU A 196 -0.35 4.47 -0.22
C GLU A 196 -0.29 5.67 0.75
N LYS A 197 -1.45 6.18 1.21
CA LYS A 197 -1.55 7.43 1.99
C LYS A 197 -0.73 7.40 3.29
N PRO A 198 -0.67 6.30 4.07
CA PRO A 198 0.18 6.22 5.25
C PRO A 198 1.66 6.44 4.91
N PHE A 199 2.17 5.76 3.88
CA PHE A 199 3.57 5.87 3.45
C PHE A 199 3.89 7.26 2.92
N LEU A 200 3.00 7.84 2.09
CA LEU A 200 3.21 9.18 1.55
C LEU A 200 3.29 10.24 2.65
N TRP A 201 2.40 10.17 3.65
CA TRP A 201 2.44 11.10 4.78
C TRP A 201 3.72 10.94 5.61
N LEU A 202 4.14 9.69 5.88
CA LEU A 202 5.39 9.42 6.57
C LEU A 202 6.59 9.95 5.78
N ALA A 203 6.62 9.75 4.46
CA ALA A 203 7.69 10.24 3.60
C ALA A 203 7.81 11.77 3.68
N ARG A 204 6.68 12.49 3.56
CA ARG A 204 6.64 13.95 3.71
C ARG A 204 7.18 14.41 5.06
N LYS A 205 6.85 13.70 6.15
CA LYS A 205 7.32 14.03 7.50
C LYS A 205 8.79 13.73 7.72
N LEU A 206 9.28 12.59 7.23
CA LEU A 206 10.67 12.15 7.40
C LEU A 206 11.64 12.96 6.54
N ILE A 207 11.23 13.31 5.32
CA ILE A 207 12.04 14.12 4.39
C ILE A 207 11.91 15.62 4.69
N GLY A 208 10.81 16.04 5.33
CA GLY A 208 10.53 17.46 5.59
C GLY A 208 10.03 18.22 4.37
N ASP A 209 9.52 17.52 3.34
CA ASP A 209 8.96 18.13 2.13
C ASP A 209 7.45 17.81 2.00
N PRO A 210 6.55 18.79 2.20
CA PRO A 210 5.11 18.59 2.05
C PRO A 210 4.67 18.35 0.60
N ASN A 211 5.48 18.72 -0.39
CA ASN A 211 5.22 18.57 -1.82
C ASN A 211 5.81 17.28 -2.40
N LEU A 212 6.31 16.38 -1.55
CA LEU A 212 6.73 15.05 -1.96
C LEU A 212 5.53 14.26 -2.46
N GLU A 213 5.67 13.63 -3.62
CA GLU A 213 4.64 12.83 -4.29
C GLU A 213 5.23 11.53 -4.81
N PHE A 214 4.42 10.48 -4.85
CA PHE A 214 4.79 9.23 -5.53
C PHE A 214 4.62 9.42 -7.05
N VAL A 215 5.67 9.13 -7.81
CA VAL A 215 5.70 9.29 -9.27
C VAL A 215 5.35 8.01 -10.02
N ALA A 216 5.35 6.88 -9.31
CA ALA A 216 4.85 5.61 -9.79
C ALA A 216 4.10 4.93 -8.66
N MET A 217 2.91 4.39 -8.96
CA MET A 217 2.30 3.44 -8.03
C MET A 217 3.17 2.19 -8.03
N PRO A 218 3.45 1.57 -6.86
CA PRO A 218 3.94 0.21 -6.81
C PRO A 218 3.05 -0.66 -7.70
N ALA A 219 3.61 -1.65 -8.40
CA ALA A 219 2.82 -2.57 -9.23
C ALA A 219 1.91 -3.43 -8.32
N LEU A 220 0.76 -2.88 -7.94
CA LEU A 220 -0.24 -3.57 -7.13
C LEU A 220 -1.04 -4.49 -8.03
N ALA A 221 -1.27 -5.74 -7.61
CA ALA A 221 -2.21 -6.59 -8.31
C ALA A 221 -3.63 -5.99 -8.19
N PRO A 222 -4.52 -6.29 -9.14
CA PRO A 222 -5.88 -5.79 -9.14
C PRO A 222 -6.59 -6.03 -7.80
N PRO A 223 -7.42 -5.08 -7.32
CA PRO A 223 -8.19 -5.23 -6.08
C PRO A 223 -9.06 -6.49 -6.15
N GLU A 224 -9.14 -7.26 -5.05
CA GLU A 224 -10.06 -8.41 -5.01
C GLU A 224 -11.53 -7.97 -5.03
N ILE A 225 -11.79 -6.80 -4.48
CA ILE A 225 -13.09 -6.15 -4.47
C ILE A 225 -12.91 -4.67 -4.76
N LEU A 226 -13.84 -4.10 -5.52
CA LEU A 226 -13.89 -2.66 -5.70
C LEU A 226 -14.56 -2.04 -4.49
N MET A 227 -13.92 -1.02 -3.93
CA MET A 227 -14.55 -0.20 -2.90
C MET A 227 -15.74 0.53 -3.54
N ASP A 228 -16.91 0.46 -2.91
CA ASP A 228 -18.09 1.20 -3.36
C ASP A 228 -17.80 2.71 -3.32
N PRO A 229 -17.83 3.43 -4.46
CA PRO A 229 -17.50 4.85 -4.51
C PRO A 229 -18.39 5.71 -3.60
N SER A 230 -19.66 5.34 -3.45
CA SER A 230 -20.60 6.06 -2.59
C SER A 230 -20.23 5.91 -1.11
N LEU A 231 -19.83 4.70 -0.71
CA LEU A 231 -19.37 4.40 0.64
C LEU A 231 -18.03 5.08 0.95
N ALA A 232 -17.10 5.10 0.00
CA ALA A 232 -15.83 5.81 0.13
C ALA A 232 -16.04 7.32 0.34
N ALA A 233 -16.89 7.94 -0.47
CA ALA A 233 -17.25 9.35 -0.34
C ALA A 233 -17.93 9.65 1.00
N GLN A 234 -18.83 8.77 1.45
CA GLN A 234 -19.48 8.89 2.76
C GLN A 234 -18.46 8.84 3.90
N TYR A 235 -17.53 7.89 3.90
CA TYR A 235 -16.51 7.81 4.96
C TYR A 235 -15.56 9.01 4.96
N GLU A 236 -15.18 9.51 3.77
CA GLU A 236 -14.38 10.73 3.70
C GLU A 236 -15.14 11.96 4.24
N HIS A 237 -16.43 12.08 3.91
CA HIS A 237 -17.31 13.12 4.44
C HIS A 237 -17.43 13.01 5.97
N ASP A 238 -17.71 11.82 6.50
CA ASP A 238 -17.84 11.57 7.94
C ASP A 238 -16.55 11.93 8.70
N LEU A 239 -15.38 11.66 8.12
CA LEU A 239 -14.09 12.05 8.69
C LEU A 239 -13.89 13.57 8.68
N LYS A 240 -14.25 14.26 7.59
CA LYS A 240 -14.19 15.73 7.49
C LYS A 240 -15.14 16.42 8.48
N VAL A 241 -16.37 15.95 8.58
CA VAL A 241 -17.36 16.44 9.54
C VAL A 241 -16.87 16.20 10.97
N SER A 242 -16.38 15.00 11.26
CA SER A 242 -15.84 14.69 12.58
C SER A 242 -14.65 15.57 12.94
N ARG A 243 -13.81 15.99 11.97
CA ARG A 243 -12.70 16.95 12.21
C ARG A 243 -13.21 18.31 12.65
N THR A 244 -14.25 18.81 11.97
CA THR A 244 -14.81 20.16 12.18
C THR A 244 -15.63 20.28 13.48
N ILE A 245 -16.41 19.26 13.85
CA ILE A 245 -17.29 19.35 15.03
C ILE A 245 -16.48 19.49 16.33
N VAL A 246 -15.35 18.80 16.44
CA VAL A 246 -14.55 18.80 17.68
C VAL A 246 -13.68 20.06 17.79
N SER A 247 -13.27 20.68 16.67
CA SER A 247 -12.54 21.95 16.70
C SER A 247 -13.40 23.14 17.15
N GLN A 248 -14.74 22.98 17.18
CA GLN A 248 -15.66 23.99 17.71
C GLN A 248 -15.99 23.81 19.20
N HIS A 249 -15.56 22.70 19.82
CA HIS A 249 -15.91 22.33 21.20
C HIS A 249 -14.68 22.05 22.09
N GLY A 250 -13.48 22.44 21.66
CA GLY A 250 -12.24 22.37 22.44
C GLY A 250 -11.47 23.67 22.31
#